data_AF-A0A978W1C2-F1
#
_entry.id   AF-A0A978W1C2-F1
#
_cell.length_a   1.000
_cell.length_b   1.000
_cell.length_c   1.000
_cell.angle_alpha   90.00
_cell.angle_beta   90.00
_cell.angle_gamma   90.00
#
_symmetry.space_group_name_H-M   'P 1'
#
loop_
_entity.id
_entity.type
_entity.pdbx_description
1 polymer ?
#
loop_
_entity_poly.entity_id
_entity_poly.type
_entity_poly.pdbx_seq_one_letter_code
_entity_poly.pdbx_strand_id
1 'polypeptide(L)'
;MAIVRRPFGYSKVDKEDPDEKIHRRAQFLIYKVLEKADSRRTRPSYLRIRIRKLKVKIGKRLTKLRKSMLIGISAAKVSVGKQVCCQLKTCKRLFSRGERTVLSLPPLFT
;
A
#
# COMPACT_ATOMS: atom_id res chain seq x y z
N MET A 1 36.10 -29.56 48.52
CA MET A 1 35.25 -28.57 47.81
C MET A 1 34.82 -29.14 46.47
N ALA A 2 33.65 -29.76 46.39
CA ALA A 2 33.03 -30.13 45.11
C ALA A 2 31.52 -29.99 45.25
N ILE A 3 31.01 -28.84 44.82
CA ILE A 3 29.58 -28.52 44.81
C ILE A 3 28.99 -29.25 43.60
N VAL A 4 28.47 -30.45 43.82
CA VAL A 4 27.66 -31.16 42.82
C VAL A 4 26.31 -30.44 42.73
N ARG A 5 26.23 -29.47 41.81
CA ARG A 5 24.98 -28.84 41.39
C ARG A 5 24.06 -29.90 40.78
N ARG A 6 23.15 -30.47 41.58
CA ARG A 6 21.99 -31.20 41.06
C ARG A 6 21.07 -30.20 40.34
N PRO A 7 20.77 -30.37 39.04
CA PRO A 7 19.74 -29.58 38.40
C PRO A 7 18.39 -30.14 38.84
N PHE A 8 17.63 -29.34 39.59
CA PHE A 8 16.24 -29.58 39.99
C PHE A 8 16.01 -30.71 41.01
N GLY A 9 16.21 -30.37 42.28
CA GLY A 9 15.61 -31.08 43.40
C GLY A 9 14.11 -30.80 43.49
N TYR A 10 13.30 -31.31 42.54
CA TYR A 10 11.90 -31.55 42.84
C TYR A 10 11.86 -32.73 43.79
N SER A 11 11.62 -32.41 45.06
CA SER A 11 11.35 -33.36 46.14
C SER A 11 10.56 -34.55 45.59
N LYS A 12 11.15 -35.75 45.68
CA LYS A 12 10.37 -36.97 45.54
C LYS A 12 9.44 -37.03 46.75
N VAL A 13 8.26 -36.43 46.61
CA VAL A 13 7.17 -36.61 47.56
C VAL A 13 6.67 -38.03 47.30
N ASP A 14 7.17 -38.97 48.10
CA ASP A 14 6.95 -40.41 47.91
C ASP A 14 5.46 -40.81 47.89
N LYS A 15 4.56 -39.92 48.32
CA LYS A 15 3.09 -40.08 48.23
C LYS A 15 2.41 -38.72 48.06
N GLU A 16 2.37 -38.15 46.85
CA GLU A 16 1.43 -37.05 46.56
C GLU A 16 0.00 -37.56 46.80
N ASP A 17 -0.76 -36.82 47.62
CA ASP A 17 -2.16 -37.11 47.94
C ASP A 17 -2.98 -37.22 46.64
N PRO A 18 -3.80 -38.27 46.43
CA PRO A 18 -4.66 -38.40 45.27
C PRO A 18 -5.50 -37.13 45.00
N ASP A 19 -5.94 -36.43 46.04
CA ASP A 19 -6.77 -35.23 45.90
C ASP A 19 -5.98 -34.03 45.36
N GLU A 20 -4.72 -33.86 45.77
CA GLU A 20 -3.84 -32.82 45.23
C GLU A 20 -3.51 -33.07 43.74
N LYS A 21 -3.34 -34.33 43.34
CA LYS A 21 -3.15 -34.69 41.92
C LYS A 21 -4.37 -34.33 41.08
N ILE A 22 -5.57 -34.62 41.61
CA ILE A 22 -6.83 -34.29 40.94
C ILE A 22 -6.97 -32.77 40.83
N HIS A 23 -6.71 -32.05 41.91
CA HIS A 23 -6.79 -30.58 41.94
C HIS A 23 -5.82 -29.94 40.94
N ARG A 24 -4.55 -30.38 40.92
CA ARG A 24 -3.53 -29.88 39.99
C ARG A 24 -3.87 -30.17 38.54
N ARG A 25 -4.40 -31.38 38.26
CA ARG A 25 -4.89 -31.74 36.92
C ARG A 25 -6.06 -30.87 36.51
N ALA A 26 -7.01 -30.61 37.41
CA ALA A 26 -8.13 -29.73 37.15
C ALA A 26 -7.68 -28.30 36.83
N GLN A 27 -6.80 -27.72 37.66
CA GLN A 27 -6.21 -26.40 37.41
C GLN A 27 -5.49 -26.33 36.06
N PHE A 28 -4.69 -27.35 35.74
CA PHE A 28 -3.98 -27.44 34.46
C PHE A 28 -4.94 -27.49 33.27
N LEU A 29 -6.02 -28.27 33.38
CA LEU A 29 -7.02 -28.37 32.33
C LEU A 29 -7.77 -27.05 32.13
N ILE A 30 -8.17 -26.39 33.21
CA ILE A 30 -8.80 -25.06 33.17
C ILE A 30 -7.87 -24.08 32.46
N TYR A 31 -6.62 -23.98 32.90
CA TYR A 31 -5.63 -23.10 32.29
C TYR A 31 -5.45 -23.38 30.80
N LYS A 32 -5.28 -24.64 30.42
CA LYS A 32 -5.07 -25.05 29.02
C LYS A 32 -6.28 -24.73 28.12
N VAL A 33 -7.49 -24.84 28.65
CA VAL A 33 -8.70 -24.48 27.92
C VAL A 33 -8.81 -22.96 27.74
N LEU A 34 -8.50 -22.18 28.78
CA LEU A 34 -8.46 -20.72 28.71
C LEU A 34 -7.42 -20.23 27.70
N GLU A 35 -6.21 -20.77 27.75
CA GLU A 35 -5.14 -20.44 26.80
C GLU A 35 -5.54 -20.78 25.34
N LYS A 36 -6.21 -21.93 25.13
CA LYS A 36 -6.72 -22.32 23.81
C LYS A 36 -7.84 -21.39 23.32
N ALA A 37 -8.68 -20.89 24.22
CA ALA A 37 -9.73 -19.94 23.88
C ALA A 37 -9.15 -18.58 23.49
N ASP A 38 -8.18 -18.07 24.24
CA ASP A 38 -7.52 -16.79 23.97
C ASP A 38 -6.66 -16.82 22.71
N SER A 39 -5.91 -17.91 22.48
CA SER A 39 -5.14 -18.09 21.25
C SER A 39 -6.02 -18.17 20.00
N ARG A 40 -7.21 -18.78 20.09
CA ARG A 40 -8.20 -18.80 19.00
C ARG A 40 -8.79 -17.43 18.70
N ARG A 41 -9.05 -16.61 19.72
CA ARG A 41 -9.53 -15.23 19.54
C ARG A 41 -8.48 -14.33 18.89
N THR A 42 -7.22 -14.53 19.24
CA THR A 42 -6.12 -13.66 18.84
C THR A 42 -5.53 -14.02 17.48
N ARG A 43 -5.61 -15.30 17.06
CA ARG A 43 -5.05 -15.72 15.77
C ARG A 43 -5.83 -15.09 14.61
N PRO A 44 -5.18 -14.23 13.79
CA PRO A 44 -5.83 -13.69 12.61
C PRO A 44 -6.15 -14.85 11.66
N SER A 45 -7.41 -14.96 11.25
CA SER A 45 -7.81 -15.98 10.30
C SER A 45 -7.02 -15.82 8.98
N TYR A 46 -6.71 -16.94 8.32
CA TYR A 46 -6.04 -16.93 7.01
C TYR A 46 -6.77 -16.02 6.01
N LEU A 47 -8.11 -15.99 6.08
CA LEU A 47 -8.96 -15.09 5.30
C LEU A 47 -8.70 -13.62 5.62
N ARG A 48 -8.64 -13.21 6.90
CA ARG A 48 -8.31 -11.82 7.29
C ARG A 48 -6.95 -11.40 6.75
N ILE A 49 -5.94 -12.28 6.80
CA ILE A 49 -4.61 -12.02 6.24
C ILE A 49 -4.68 -11.83 4.73
N ARG A 50 -5.41 -12.71 4.02
CA ARG A 50 -5.58 -12.66 2.56
C ARG A 50 -6.30 -11.39 2.12
N ILE A 51 -7.37 -11.00 2.81
CA ILE A 51 -8.11 -9.76 2.57
C ILE A 51 -7.22 -8.54 2.77
N ARG A 52 -6.43 -8.49 3.86
CA ARG A 52 -5.48 -7.40 4.10
C ARG A 52 -4.43 -7.29 2.98
N LYS A 53 -3.87 -8.42 2.54
CA LYS A 53 -2.91 -8.46 1.42
C LYS A 53 -3.56 -8.00 0.11
N LEU A 54 -4.80 -8.40 -0.15
CA LEU A 54 -5.55 -7.98 -1.34
C LEU A 54 -5.84 -6.47 -1.31
N LYS A 55 -6.28 -5.93 -0.18
CA LYS A 55 -6.49 -4.48 0.02
C LYS A 55 -5.23 -3.68 -0.29
N VAL A 56 -4.06 -4.15 0.16
CA VAL A 56 -2.77 -3.51 -0.15
C VAL A 56 -2.44 -3.58 -1.64
N LYS A 57 -2.67 -4.72 -2.30
CA LYS A 57 -2.44 -4.87 -3.75
C LYS A 57 -3.34 -3.92 -4.55
N ILE A 58 -4.63 -3.83 -4.20
CA ILE A 58 -5.60 -2.95 -4.88
C ILE A 58 -5.21 -1.48 -4.65
N GLY A 59 -4.90 -1.10 -3.41
CA GLY A 59 -4.44 0.26 -3.09
C GLY A 59 -3.20 0.66 -3.91
N LYS A 60 -2.19 -0.22 -3.99
CA LYS A 60 -1.00 0.04 -4.82
C LYS A 60 -1.34 0.21 -6.31
N ARG A 61 -2.25 -0.61 -6.85
CA ARG A 61 -2.69 -0.50 -8.25
C ARG A 61 -3.43 0.81 -8.51
N LEU A 62 -4.35 1.21 -7.62
CA LEU A 62 -5.07 2.47 -7.73
C LEU A 62 -4.14 3.68 -7.65
N THR A 63 -3.18 3.68 -6.74
CA THR A 63 -2.18 4.75 -6.66
C THR A 63 -1.34 4.84 -7.93
N LYS A 64 -0.96 3.69 -8.52
CA LYS A 64 -0.24 3.66 -9.80
C LYS A 64 -1.09 4.22 -10.94
N LEU A 65 -2.37 3.83 -11.03
CA LEU A 65 -3.31 4.35 -12.03
C LEU A 65 -3.51 5.85 -11.89
N ARG A 66 -3.69 6.36 -10.67
CA ARG A 66 -3.81 7.80 -10.42
C ARG A 66 -2.58 8.56 -10.90
N LYS A 67 -1.38 8.06 -10.62
CA LYS A 67 -0.12 8.66 -11.10
C LYS A 67 -0.03 8.63 -12.63
N SER A 68 -0.37 7.50 -13.27
CA SER A 68 -0.32 7.41 -14.74
C SER A 68 -1.35 8.30 -15.42
N MET A 69 -2.55 8.43 -14.87
CA MET A 69 -3.57 9.35 -15.38
C MET A 69 -3.10 10.81 -15.30
N LEU A 70 -2.50 11.23 -14.18
CA LEU A 70 -1.97 12.59 -14.04
C LEU A 70 -0.88 12.89 -15.07
N ILE A 71 0.02 11.94 -15.32
CA ILE A 71 1.07 12.07 -16.34
C ILE A 71 0.47 12.07 -17.76
N GLY A 72 -0.53 11.22 -18.01
CA GLY A 72 -1.22 11.18 -19.30
C GLY A 72 -1.96 12.48 -19.62
N ILE A 73 -2.66 13.07 -18.65
CA ILE A 73 -3.36 14.34 -18.80
C ILE A 73 -2.38 15.49 -19.03
N SER A 74 -1.24 15.53 -18.32
CA SER A 74 -0.24 16.57 -18.53
C SER A 74 0.43 16.45 -19.91
N ALA A 75 0.76 15.23 -20.34
CA ALA A 75 1.31 14.97 -21.68
C ALA A 75 0.31 15.35 -22.79
N ALA A 76 -0.97 15.00 -22.62
CA ALA A 76 -2.02 15.40 -23.55
C ALA A 76 -2.16 16.93 -23.63
N LYS A 77 -2.18 17.63 -22.48
CA LYS A 77 -2.22 19.10 -22.46
C LYS A 77 -1.02 19.74 -23.15
N VAL A 78 0.19 19.22 -22.94
CA VAL A 78 1.40 19.69 -23.63
C VAL A 78 1.32 19.44 -25.14
N SER A 79 0.81 18.28 -25.56
CA SER A 79 0.67 17.96 -26.99
C SER A 79 -0.35 18.88 -27.70
N VAL A 80 -1.49 19.15 -27.06
CA VAL A 80 -2.52 20.07 -27.57
C VAL A 80 -1.98 21.49 -27.60
N GLY A 81 -1.32 21.95 -26.54
CA GLY A 81 -0.68 23.26 -26.50
C GLY A 81 0.37 23.44 -27.60
N LYS A 82 1.17 22.40 -27.88
CA LYS A 82 2.15 22.40 -28.96
C LYS A 82 1.49 22.47 -30.33
N GLN A 83 0.40 21.71 -30.54
CA GLN A 83 -0.36 21.73 -31.79
C GLN A 83 -1.01 23.09 -32.05
N VAL A 84 -1.66 23.69 -31.04
CA VAL A 84 -2.23 25.04 -31.12
C VAL A 84 -1.13 26.08 -31.38
N CYS A 85 0.02 25.98 -30.70
CA CYS A 85 1.14 26.89 -30.93
C CYS A 85 1.70 26.76 -32.36
N CYS A 86 1.83 25.55 -32.88
CA CYS A 86 2.24 25.30 -34.26
C CYS A 86 1.24 25.89 -35.26
N GLN A 87 -0.07 25.67 -35.04
CA GLN A 87 -1.11 26.24 -35.89
C GLN A 87 -1.10 27.78 -35.85
N LEU A 88 -0.93 28.38 -34.67
CA LEU A 88 -0.85 29.83 -34.50
C LEU A 88 0.39 30.42 -35.19
N LYS A 89 1.53 29.73 -35.12
CA LYS A 89 2.76 30.11 -35.84
C LYS A 89 2.57 30.03 -37.36
N THR A 90 1.90 28.99 -37.86
CA THR A 90 1.57 28.85 -39.29
C THR A 90 0.61 29.96 -39.73
N CYS A 91 -0.42 30.25 -38.92
CA CYS A 91 -1.38 31.32 -39.18
C CYS A 91 -0.68 32.69 -39.21
N LYS A 92 0.18 32.98 -38.23
CA LYS A 92 0.98 34.21 -38.18
C LYS A 92 1.89 34.35 -39.41
N ARG A 93 2.53 33.28 -39.88
CA ARG A 93 3.34 33.31 -41.12
C ARG A 93 2.52 33.66 -42.36
N LEU A 94 1.29 33.16 -42.45
CA LEU A 94 0.39 33.48 -43.56
C LEU A 94 -0.05 34.95 -43.53
N PHE A 95 -0.44 35.46 -42.35
CA PHE A 95 -0.85 36.86 -42.21
C PHE A 95 0.30 37.87 -42.33
N SER A 96 1.49 37.57 -41.80
CA SER A 96 2.67 38.44 -41.94
C SER A 96 3.22 38.50 -43.38
N ARG A 97 2.86 37.55 -44.25
CA ARG A 97 3.16 37.63 -45.69
C ARG A 97 2.20 38.56 -46.44
N GLY A 98 0.97 38.71 -45.90
CA GLY A 98 -0.01 39.69 -46.37
C GLY A 98 0.39 41.13 -46.07
N GLU A 99 0.91 41.43 -44.87
CA GLU A 99 1.35 42.80 -44.51
C GLU A 99 2.42 43.39 -45.43
N ARG A 100 3.35 42.57 -45.95
CA ARG A 100 4.36 43.03 -46.92
C ARG A 100 3.79 43.30 -48.32
N THR A 101 2.64 42.72 -48.65
CA THR A 101 1.96 42.96 -49.93
C THR A 101 1.02 44.17 -49.86
N VAL A 102 0.45 44.48 -48.69
CA VAL A 102 -0.38 45.70 -48.54
C VAL A 102 0.45 46.99 -48.50
N LEU A 103 1.71 46.94 -48.05
CA LEU A 103 2.62 48.10 -48.04
C LEU A 103 3.35 48.35 -49.37
N SER A 104 3.16 47.49 -50.39
CA SER A 104 3.77 47.69 -51.72
C SER A 104 2.79 48.06 -52.82
N LEU A 105 1.53 48.39 -52.47
CA LEU A 105 0.58 48.91 -53.46
C LEU A 105 0.86 50.41 -53.71
N PRO A 106 1.07 50.83 -54.97
CA PRO A 106 1.33 52.22 -55.29
C PRO A 106 0.05 53.04 -55.06
N PRO A 107 0.17 54.33 -54.68
CA PRO A 107 -0.99 55.17 -54.47
C PRO A 107 -1.65 55.42 -55.83
N LEU A 108 -2.84 54.88 -56.01
CA LEU A 108 -3.68 55.13 -57.16
C LEU A 108 -4.81 56.07 -56.73
N PHE A 109 -4.52 57.36 -56.64
CA PHE A 109 -5.47 58.45 -56.85
C PHE A 109 -4.69 59.71 -57.26
N THR A 110 -4.78 60.04 -58.55
CA THR A 110 -4.60 61.39 -59.12
C THR A 110 -5.95 62.06 -59.18
#